data_AF-A0A529LV32-F1
#
_entry.id   AF-A0A529LV32-F1
#
_cell.length_a   1.000
_cell.length_b   1.000
_cell.length_c   1.000
_cell.angle_alpha   90.00
_cell.angle_beta   90.00
_cell.angle_gamma   90.00
#
_symmetry.space_group_name_H-M   'P 1'
#
loop_
_entity.id
_entity.type
_entity.pdbx_description
1 polymer ?
#
loop_
_entity_poly.entity_id
_entity_poly.type
_entity_poly.pdbx_seq_one_letter_code
_entity_poly.pdbx_strand_id
1 'polypeptide(L)'
;MRPRSRSASSPWCAQAADDRPSPAKHIRTGDVGSRIPAAGLVTVVVTDAGDGMLLMVAHMNAEALALTLETGIAHYWSRSRNALWKKGETSGNFQQVVEMRTDCDQDAIW
;
A
#
# COMPACT_ATOMS: atom_id res chain seq x y z
N MET A 1 52.18 -18.21 -1.38
CA MET A 1 50.80 -18.75 -1.37
C MET A 1 49.85 -17.61 -1.07
N ARG A 2 48.93 -17.28 -1.99
CA ARG A 2 48.10 -16.07 -1.96
C ARG A 2 46.90 -16.21 -1.00
N PRO A 3 46.52 -15.14 -0.26
CA PRO A 3 45.29 -15.12 0.53
C PRO A 3 44.06 -14.97 -0.38
N ARG A 4 42.96 -15.62 0.01
CA ARG A 4 41.69 -15.68 -0.72
C ARG A 4 41.02 -14.30 -0.79
N SER A 5 40.75 -13.83 -2.01
CA SER A 5 39.91 -12.67 -2.29
C SER A 5 38.44 -12.96 -1.98
N ARG A 6 37.81 -12.15 -1.12
CA ARG A 6 36.34 -12.05 -1.06
C ARG A 6 35.92 -10.98 -2.08
N SER A 7 35.24 -11.41 -3.13
CA SER A 7 34.53 -10.52 -4.06
C SER A 7 33.19 -10.14 -3.42
N ALA A 8 33.10 -8.92 -2.90
CA ALA A 8 31.83 -8.30 -2.54
C ALA A 8 31.44 -7.34 -3.67
N SER A 9 30.62 -7.81 -4.60
CA SER A 9 29.96 -7.00 -5.61
C SER A 9 28.47 -6.98 -5.29
N SER A 10 28.07 -6.08 -4.40
CA SER A 10 26.67 -5.67 -4.23
C SER A 10 26.64 -4.16 -4.48
N PRO A 11 25.91 -3.66 -5.50
CA PRO A 11 25.85 -2.23 -5.82
C PRO A 11 24.94 -1.46 -4.85
N TRP A 12 24.62 -2.04 -3.69
CA TRP A 12 23.63 -1.53 -2.75
C TRP A 12 24.28 -0.56 -1.76
N CYS A 13 24.87 0.52 -2.27
CA CYS A 13 25.28 1.66 -1.46
C CYS A 13 25.60 2.87 -2.34
N ALA A 14 24.58 3.52 -2.88
CA ALA A 14 24.62 4.94 -3.19
C ALA A 14 23.20 5.47 -3.39
N GLN A 15 22.91 6.59 -2.72
CA GLN A 15 21.72 7.46 -2.82
C GLN A 15 20.61 7.16 -1.81
N ALA A 16 20.85 7.65 -0.60
CA ALA A 16 19.80 8.22 0.23
C ALA A 16 19.09 9.34 -0.58
N ALA A 17 17.81 9.14 -0.88
CA ALA A 17 16.96 10.16 -1.47
C ALA A 17 16.00 10.68 -0.39
N ASP A 18 16.24 11.92 0.03
CA ASP A 18 15.32 12.90 0.65
C ASP A 18 13.88 12.39 0.95
N ASP A 19 13.67 11.83 2.14
CA ASP A 19 12.35 11.43 2.67
C ASP A 19 11.57 12.64 3.23
N ARG A 20 11.23 13.60 2.36
CA ARG A 20 10.17 14.57 2.66
C ARG A 20 8.85 14.07 2.11
N PRO A 21 7.78 13.94 2.91
CA PRO A 21 6.47 13.59 2.39
C PRO A 21 6.01 14.70 1.43
N SER A 22 5.95 14.37 0.13
CA SER A 22 5.41 15.25 -0.91
C SER A 22 3.92 15.47 -0.68
N PRO A 23 3.38 16.68 -0.91
CA PRO A 23 1.95 16.91 -0.88
C PRO A 23 1.29 16.02 -1.94
N ALA A 24 0.10 15.49 -1.61
CA ALA A 24 -0.73 14.55 -2.38
C ALA A 24 -0.50 14.62 -3.90
N LYS A 25 0.42 13.79 -4.40
CA LYS A 25 0.79 13.73 -5.80
C LYS A 25 0.06 12.55 -6.40
N HIS A 26 -0.94 12.83 -7.23
CA HIS A 26 -1.62 11.92 -8.17
C HIS A 26 -1.39 10.44 -7.83
N ILE A 27 -2.31 9.86 -7.04
CA ILE A 27 -2.37 8.41 -6.90
C ILE A 27 -2.31 7.87 -8.33
N ARG A 28 -1.28 7.07 -8.63
CA ARG A 28 -1.21 6.39 -9.92
C ARG A 28 -2.25 5.29 -9.87
N THR A 29 -3.48 5.66 -10.16
CA THR A 29 -4.57 4.71 -10.33
C THR A 29 -4.24 3.93 -11.59
N GLY A 30 -3.81 2.68 -11.43
CA GLY A 30 -3.84 1.71 -12.54
C GLY A 30 -5.29 1.47 -12.97
N ASP A 31 -5.57 0.36 -13.67
CA ASP A 31 -6.94 -0.02 -14.03
C ASP A 31 -7.75 -0.47 -12.80
N VAL A 32 -7.97 0.43 -11.84
CA VAL A 32 -8.73 0.18 -10.61
C VAL A 32 -10.22 0.18 -10.97
N GLY A 33 -10.64 -0.88 -11.66
CA GLY A 33 -12.05 -1.24 -11.82
C GLY A 33 -12.61 -1.59 -10.45
N SER A 34 -13.46 -0.74 -9.90
CA SER A 34 -14.01 -0.84 -8.54
C SER A 34 -15.07 -1.94 -8.39
N ARG A 35 -14.80 -3.14 -8.92
CA ARG A 35 -15.69 -4.29 -8.77
C ARG A 35 -15.60 -4.83 -7.35
N ILE A 36 -16.34 -4.21 -6.44
CA ILE A 36 -16.52 -4.79 -5.12
C ILE A 36 -17.33 -6.07 -5.27
N PRO A 37 -16.80 -7.22 -4.82
CA PRO A 37 -17.51 -8.50 -4.86
C PRO A 37 -18.91 -8.39 -4.25
N ALA A 38 -19.81 -9.32 -4.58
CA ALA A 38 -21.16 -9.35 -4.02
C ALA A 38 -21.20 -9.39 -2.47
N ALA A 39 -20.10 -9.83 -1.83
CA ALA A 39 -19.90 -9.79 -0.39
C ALA A 39 -19.68 -8.36 0.18
N GLY A 40 -19.59 -7.33 -0.67
CA GLY A 40 -19.42 -5.93 -0.27
C GLY A 40 -18.01 -5.55 0.18
N LEU A 41 -17.03 -6.45 0.04
CA LEU A 41 -15.65 -6.25 0.49
C LEU A 41 -14.64 -6.70 -0.56
N VAL A 42 -13.58 -5.90 -0.75
CA VAL A 42 -12.39 -6.21 -1.54
C VAL A 42 -11.21 -6.47 -0.61
N THR A 43 -10.33 -7.41 -0.95
CA THR A 43 -9.10 -7.66 -0.17
C THR A 43 -8.01 -6.69 -0.60
N VAL A 44 -7.26 -6.16 0.37
CA VAL A 44 -6.20 -5.20 0.12
C VAL A 44 -4.91 -5.72 0.73
N VAL A 45 -3.89 -5.86 -0.10
CA VAL A 45 -2.52 -6.19 0.29
C VAL A 45 -1.72 -4.89 0.26
N VAL A 46 -1.03 -4.58 1.37
CA VAL A 46 -0.29 -3.33 1.50
C VAL A 46 1.18 -3.63 1.53
N THR A 47 1.93 -3.08 0.58
CA THR A 47 3.39 -3.18 0.53
C THR A 47 4.03 -1.82 0.74
N ASP A 48 5.25 -1.83 1.28
CA ASP A 48 6.09 -0.64 1.31
C ASP A 48 6.43 -0.21 -0.13
N ALA A 49 6.37 1.10 -0.40
CA ALA A 49 6.58 1.63 -1.75
C ALA A 49 8.06 1.66 -2.18
N GLY A 50 8.99 1.58 -1.23
CA GLY A 50 10.44 1.62 -1.49
C GLY A 50 11.01 0.24 -1.78
N ASP A 51 10.70 -0.76 -0.96
CA ASP A 51 11.29 -2.10 -1.05
C ASP A 51 10.29 -3.23 -1.38
N GLY A 52 9.00 -2.94 -1.41
CA GLY A 52 7.95 -3.92 -1.69
C GLY A 52 7.65 -4.88 -0.53
N MET A 53 8.16 -4.63 0.68
CA MET A 53 7.89 -5.47 1.85
C MET A 53 6.39 -5.49 2.17
N LEU A 54 5.84 -6.68 2.42
CA LEU A 54 4.46 -6.82 2.89
C LEU A 54 4.30 -6.22 4.29
N LEU A 55 3.45 -5.21 4.40
CA LEU A 55 3.14 -4.54 5.65
C LEU A 55 1.92 -5.13 6.33
N MET A 56 0.83 -5.31 5.57
CA MET A 56 -0.42 -5.87 6.10
C MET A 56 -1.38 -6.33 5.01
N VAL A 57 -2.39 -7.09 5.43
CA VAL A 57 -3.58 -7.41 4.64
C VAL A 57 -4.80 -6.90 5.38
N ALA A 58 -5.73 -6.27 4.66
CA ALA A 58 -6.98 -5.77 5.17
C ALA A 58 -8.11 -5.93 4.15
N HIS A 59 -9.27 -5.38 4.46
CA HIS A 59 -10.41 -5.31 3.54
C HIS A 59 -10.91 -3.88 3.44
N MET A 60 -11.49 -3.54 2.30
CA MET A 60 -12.21 -2.30 2.07
C MET A 60 -13.64 -2.61 1.63
N ASN A 61 -14.61 -1.86 2.14
CA ASN A 61 -15.93 -1.75 1.51
C ASN A 61 -15.92 -0.57 0.51
N ALA A 62 -17.07 -0.29 -0.12
CA ALA A 62 -17.20 0.82 -1.10
C ALA A 62 -16.79 2.17 -0.53
N GLU A 63 -17.22 2.45 0.70
CA GLU A 63 -16.91 3.70 1.38
C GLU A 63 -15.42 3.85 1.71
N ALA A 64 -14.79 2.80 2.24
CA ALA A 64 -13.37 2.79 2.55
C ALA A 64 -12.51 2.98 1.30
N LEU A 65 -12.87 2.35 0.18
CA LEU A 65 -12.18 2.53 -1.09
C LEU A 65 -12.34 3.98 -1.61
N ALA A 66 -13.56 4.52 -1.60
CA ALA A 66 -13.83 5.88 -2.03
C ALA A 66 -13.03 6.91 -1.21
N LEU A 67 -13.05 6.79 0.11
CA LEU A 67 -12.28 7.68 1.01
C LEU A 67 -10.77 7.53 0.82
N THR A 68 -10.29 6.33 0.52
CA THR A 68 -8.87 6.10 0.23
C THR A 68 -8.44 6.83 -1.04
N LEU A 69 -9.25 6.75 -2.10
CA LEU A 69 -9.00 7.46 -3.36
C LEU A 69 -9.12 8.98 -3.20
N GLU A 70 -10.09 9.46 -2.42
CA GLU A 70 -10.29 10.89 -2.18
C GLU A 70 -9.18 11.52 -1.34
N THR A 71 -8.81 10.86 -0.23
CA THR A 71 -7.90 11.44 0.77
C THR A 71 -6.42 11.10 0.52
N GLY A 72 -6.14 10.06 -0.28
CA GLY A 72 -4.81 9.49 -0.41
C GLY A 72 -4.29 8.81 0.86
N ILE A 73 -5.13 8.59 1.86
CA ILE A 73 -4.81 7.89 3.11
C ILE A 73 -5.60 6.58 3.13
N ALA A 74 -4.94 5.48 3.50
CA ALA A 74 -5.60 4.19 3.55
C ALA A 74 -6.73 4.14 4.61
N HIS A 75 -7.93 3.83 4.15
CA HIS A 75 -9.10 3.53 4.98
C HIS A 75 -9.47 2.06 4.80
N TYR A 76 -9.85 1.40 5.89
CA TYR A 76 -10.20 -0.03 5.88
C TYR A 76 -11.55 -0.28 6.50
N TRP A 77 -12.14 -1.43 6.19
CA TRP A 77 -13.33 -1.95 6.84
C TRP A 77 -12.98 -3.08 7.80
N SER A 78 -13.26 -2.88 9.09
CA SER A 78 -13.12 -3.93 10.10
C SER A 78 -14.33 -4.87 10.06
N ARG A 79 -14.12 -6.11 9.63
CA ARG A 79 -15.18 -7.13 9.58
C ARG A 79 -15.71 -7.52 10.97
N SER A 80 -14.85 -7.52 11.98
CA SER A 80 -15.23 -7.88 13.35
C SER A 80 -15.94 -6.75 14.09
N ARG A 81 -15.59 -5.49 13.80
CA ARG A 81 -16.21 -4.31 14.41
C ARG A 81 -17.36 -3.75 13.58
N ASN A 82 -17.52 -4.23 12.35
CA ASN A 82 -18.46 -3.74 11.36
C ASN A 82 -18.38 -2.20 11.21
N ALA A 83 -17.15 -1.69 11.09
CA ALA A 83 -16.86 -0.27 11.17
C ALA A 83 -15.71 0.14 10.24
N LEU A 84 -15.81 1.38 9.74
CA LEU A 84 -14.76 2.06 8.99
C LEU A 84 -13.60 2.43 9.93
N TRP A 85 -12.37 2.33 9.43
CA TRP A 85 -11.17 2.66 10.16
C TRP A 85 -10.16 3.40 9.28
N LYS A 86 -9.82 4.64 9.64
CA LYS A 86 -8.73 5.39 9.03
C LYS A 86 -7.40 4.93 9.62
N LYS A 87 -6.52 4.34 8.81
CA LYS A 87 -5.24 3.83 9.29
C LYS A 87 -4.39 4.95 9.85
N GLY A 88 -3.95 4.80 11.10
CA GLY A 88 -3.12 5.78 11.78
C GLY A 88 -3.89 6.75 12.66
N GLU A 89 -5.22 6.79 12.60
CA GLU A 89 -6.03 7.76 13.37
C GLU A 89 -5.73 7.78 14.87
N THR A 90 -5.55 6.62 15.50
CA THR A 90 -5.21 6.52 16.92
C THR A 90 -3.70 6.58 17.20
N SER A 91 -2.86 6.16 16.24
CA SER A 91 -1.42 5.93 16.49
C SER A 91 -0.49 6.99 15.88
N GLY A 92 -1.00 7.85 15.01
CA GLY A 92 -0.19 8.74 14.16
C GLY A 92 0.47 8.05 12.96
N ASN A 93 0.47 6.72 12.89
CA ASN A 93 1.12 5.95 11.83
C ASN A 93 0.20 5.81 10.61
N PHE A 94 0.04 6.90 9.86
CA PHE A 94 -0.74 6.96 8.62
C PHE A 94 -0.05 6.20 7.49
N GLN A 95 -0.85 5.59 6.62
CA GLN A 95 -0.39 5.00 5.37
C GLN A 95 -0.87 5.89 4.22
N GLN A 96 0.08 6.55 3.54
CA GLN A 96 -0.19 7.33 2.33
C GLN A 96 -0.14 6.42 1.12
N VAL A 97 -1.14 6.52 0.24
CA VAL A 97 -1.21 5.70 -0.97
C VAL A 97 -0.35 6.34 -2.06
N VAL A 98 0.65 5.60 -2.52
CA VAL A 98 1.54 6.00 -3.63
C VAL A 98 1.00 5.49 -4.96
N GLU A 99 0.56 4.24 -4.98
CA GLU A 99 0.02 3.55 -6.14
C GLU A 99 -1.07 2.57 -5.67
N MET A 100 -2.01 2.26 -6.57
CA MET A 100 -3.04 1.27 -6.34
C MET A 100 -3.30 0.50 -7.63
N ARG A 101 -3.26 -0.83 -7.56
CA ARG A 101 -3.50 -1.76 -8.66
C ARG A 101 -4.53 -2.80 -8.28
N THR A 102 -5.12 -3.41 -9.28
CA THR A 102 -6.08 -4.52 -9.16
C THR A 102 -5.50 -5.77 -9.81
N ASP A 103 -5.98 -6.93 -9.37
CA ASP A 103 -5.69 -8.19 -10.03
C ASP A 103 -6.58 -8.43 -11.26
N CYS A 104 -6.47 -9.60 -11.88
CA CYS A 104 -7.04 -9.87 -13.21
C CYS A 104 -8.57 -10.01 -13.23
N ASP A 105 -9.18 -10.42 -12.12
CA ASP A 105 -10.64 -10.51 -11.95
C ASP A 105 -11.20 -9.41 -11.02
N GLN A 106 -10.34 -8.48 -10.60
CA GLN A 106 -10.67 -7.23 -9.90
C GLN A 106 -11.29 -7.45 -8.51
N ASP A 107 -10.89 -8.50 -7.80
CA ASP A 107 -11.37 -8.80 -6.44
C ASP A 107 -10.34 -8.56 -5.33
N ALA A 108 -9.10 -8.20 -5.72
CA ALA A 108 -8.03 -7.80 -4.84
C ALA A 108 -7.31 -6.52 -5.32
N ILE A 109 -6.75 -5.79 -4.35
CA ILE A 109 -5.98 -4.56 -4.55
C ILE A 109 -4.58 -4.72 -3.95
N TRP A 110 -3.55 -4.22 -4.65
CA TRP A 110 -2.19 -4.05 -4.11
C TRP A 110 -1.60 -2.66 -4.43
#